data_AF-A0A2V5YPH7-F1
#
_entry.id   AF-A0A2V5YPH7-F1
#
_cell.length_a   1.000
_cell.length_b   1.000
_cell.length_c   1.000
_cell.angle_alpha   90.00
_cell.angle_beta   90.00
_cell.angle_gamma   90.00
#
_symmetry.space_group_name_H-M   'P 1'
#
loop_
_entity.id
_entity.type
_entity.pdbx_description
1 polymer ?
#
loop_
_entity_poly.entity_id
_entity_poly.type
_entity_poly.pdbx_seq_one_letter_code
_entity_poly.pdbx_strand_id
1 'polypeptide(L)'
;MKPGLIRTEIFLLIVVFLGRASQALDSERSGTVPFIFDDNRVFAQLDFVRADGTLRKVLAFVDLGTPALVLDKKLYEELQVGQGKPVILRVGHLEMKVDSSAVETDTDLGLTGPNGKRTVPVEAVLSGSVLTNYELVVDYAKRTLMVAQANTLKSTGDAVPCRVNEKTGMVSITTEIDGRPYALAIDTGSAYSWVREDVAERWTKAHPDWERGKGAVGEANMQSRTGGAQARATILRLPEIKLGSLPKRLRRL
;
A
#
# COMPACT_ATOMS: atom_id res chain seq x y z
N MET A 1 -65.79 -10.21 52.45
CA MET A 1 -64.92 -10.99 51.55
C MET A 1 -65.14 -10.56 50.10
N LYS A 2 -64.18 -9.85 49.52
CA LYS A 2 -63.84 -9.75 48.08
C LYS A 2 -62.45 -9.06 48.01
N PRO A 3 -61.59 -9.41 47.03
CA PRO A 3 -60.15 -9.46 47.22
C PRO A 3 -59.44 -8.14 46.86
N GLY A 4 -58.42 -7.81 47.66
CA GLY A 4 -57.53 -6.67 47.48
C GLY A 4 -56.45 -6.95 46.44
N LEU A 5 -56.26 -5.97 45.57
CA LEU A 5 -55.33 -5.91 44.45
C LEU A 5 -53.88 -5.75 44.97
N ILE A 6 -53.02 -6.76 44.80
CA ILE A 6 -51.59 -6.65 45.09
C ILE A 6 -50.90 -6.06 43.86
N ARG A 7 -50.45 -4.80 43.96
CA ARG A 7 -49.56 -4.19 42.97
C ARG A 7 -48.13 -4.71 43.19
N THR A 8 -47.63 -5.45 42.22
CA THR A 8 -46.21 -5.84 42.12
C THR A 8 -45.48 -4.74 41.35
N GLU A 9 -44.66 -3.93 42.02
CA GLU A 9 -43.74 -3.01 41.33
C GLU A 9 -42.48 -3.78 40.91
N ILE A 10 -42.27 -3.87 39.60
CA ILE A 10 -41.07 -4.44 38.97
C ILE A 10 -40.05 -3.30 38.89
N PHE A 11 -38.97 -3.40 39.66
CA PHE A 11 -37.77 -2.57 39.46
C PHE A 11 -37.03 -3.04 38.21
N LEU A 12 -37.11 -2.25 37.13
CA LEU A 12 -36.29 -2.43 35.93
C LEU A 12 -34.92 -1.77 36.17
N LEU A 13 -33.91 -2.58 36.47
CA LEU A 13 -32.51 -2.14 36.54
C LEU A 13 -31.92 -2.12 35.11
N ILE A 14 -31.86 -0.96 34.47
CA ILE A 14 -31.15 -0.78 33.20
C ILE A 14 -29.66 -0.57 33.52
N VAL A 15 -28.86 -1.63 33.39
CA VAL A 15 -27.41 -1.52 33.41
C VAL A 15 -26.94 -1.14 32.01
N VAL A 16 -26.72 0.15 31.78
CA VAL A 16 -26.04 0.65 30.56
C VAL A 16 -24.54 0.41 30.73
N PHE A 17 -24.03 -0.69 30.20
CA PHE A 17 -22.59 -0.81 29.98
C PHE A 17 -22.20 0.07 28.79
N LEU A 18 -21.60 1.22 29.10
CA LEU A 18 -20.85 2.06 28.16
C LEU A 18 -19.71 1.24 27.55
N GLY A 19 -19.94 0.69 26.35
CA GLY A 19 -18.94 0.00 25.53
C GLY A 19 -17.88 0.95 24.94
N ARG A 20 -17.19 1.74 25.77
CA ARG A 20 -16.07 2.61 25.36
C ARG A 20 -14.69 1.98 25.53
N ALA A 21 -14.57 0.84 26.22
CA ALA A 21 -13.28 0.22 26.49
C ALA A 21 -12.66 -0.54 25.28
N SER A 22 -13.47 -1.01 24.33
CA SER A 22 -12.94 -1.75 23.16
C SER A 22 -12.28 -0.86 22.11
N GLN A 23 -12.70 0.40 21.95
CA GLN A 23 -12.14 1.28 20.93
C GLN A 23 -10.73 1.78 21.28
N ALA A 24 -10.40 1.88 22.57
CA ALA A 24 -9.06 2.29 23.00
C ALA A 24 -8.00 1.21 22.71
N LEU A 25 -8.34 -0.08 22.91
CA LEU A 25 -7.41 -1.20 22.68
C LEU A 25 -7.20 -1.52 21.19
N ASP A 26 -8.23 -1.40 20.36
CA ASP A 26 -8.10 -1.56 18.90
C ASP A 26 -7.28 -0.42 18.28
N SER A 27 -7.24 0.75 18.95
CA SER A 27 -6.43 1.85 18.47
C SER A 27 -4.95 1.48 18.52
N GLU A 28 -4.37 1.10 19.65
CA GLU A 28 -2.91 0.85 19.73
C GLU A 28 -2.36 -0.24 18.79
N ARG A 29 -3.23 -1.07 18.20
CA ARG A 29 -2.85 -2.18 17.32
C ARG A 29 -3.02 -1.87 15.84
N SER A 30 -3.64 -0.75 15.49
CA SER A 30 -3.88 -0.37 14.11
C SER A 30 -3.73 1.13 13.89
N GLY A 31 -3.74 1.55 12.64
CA GLY A 31 -3.49 2.92 12.29
C GLY A 31 -4.02 3.18 10.91
N THR A 32 -4.82 4.23 10.74
CA THR A 32 -5.42 4.58 9.45
C THR A 32 -5.15 6.04 9.12
N VAL A 33 -4.74 6.29 7.89
CA VAL A 33 -4.55 7.64 7.34
C VAL A 33 -5.22 7.75 5.97
N PRO A 34 -5.70 8.94 5.58
CA PRO A 34 -6.07 9.17 4.19
C PRO A 34 -4.85 9.11 3.28
N PHE A 35 -5.05 8.75 2.02
CA PHE A 35 -4.02 8.82 0.99
C PHE A 35 -4.47 9.65 -0.22
N ILE A 36 -3.50 10.26 -0.89
CA ILE A 36 -3.62 10.87 -2.21
C ILE A 36 -3.36 9.78 -3.24
N PHE A 37 -4.28 9.67 -4.19
CA PHE A 37 -4.10 8.83 -5.37
C PHE A 37 -3.79 9.76 -6.54
N ASP A 38 -2.53 9.74 -6.98
CA ASP A 38 -2.04 10.58 -8.07
C ASP A 38 -1.19 9.70 -9.00
N ASP A 39 -1.36 9.85 -10.31
CA ASP A 39 -0.61 9.07 -11.31
C ASP A 39 -0.58 7.54 -11.03
N ASN A 40 -1.74 6.98 -10.68
CA ASN A 40 -1.93 5.58 -10.27
C ASN A 40 -1.10 5.11 -9.06
N ARG A 41 -0.56 6.04 -8.27
CA ARG A 41 0.31 5.79 -7.12
C ARG A 41 -0.34 6.26 -5.82
N VAL A 42 0.08 5.62 -4.72
CA VAL A 42 -0.45 5.90 -3.39
C VAL A 42 0.53 6.76 -2.60
N PHE A 43 0.06 7.89 -2.08
CA PHE A 43 0.84 8.77 -1.19
C PHE A 43 0.09 9.01 0.11
N ALA A 44 0.72 8.76 1.25
CA ALA A 44 0.08 8.89 2.55
C ALA A 44 0.89 9.83 3.44
N GLN A 45 0.19 10.64 4.24
CA GLN A 45 0.87 11.46 5.24
C GLN A 45 1.19 10.59 6.46
N LEU A 46 2.47 10.52 6.80
CA LEU A 46 3.00 9.79 7.96
C LEU A 46 3.58 10.76 8.97
N ASP A 47 3.64 10.35 10.24
CA ASP A 47 4.33 11.11 11.28
C ASP A 47 5.65 10.41 11.64
N PHE A 48 6.78 11.11 11.53
CA PHE A 48 8.08 10.64 12.04
C PHE A 48 8.37 11.26 13.40
N VAL A 49 9.00 10.53 14.31
CA VAL A 49 9.39 11.04 15.62
C VAL A 49 10.82 11.55 15.56
N ARG A 50 11.02 12.84 15.86
CA ARG A 50 12.35 13.46 15.95
C ARG A 50 13.06 13.04 17.23
N ALA A 51 14.37 13.31 17.30
CA ALA A 51 15.18 13.04 18.48
C ALA A 51 14.70 13.77 19.76
N ASP A 52 14.01 14.91 19.61
CA ASP A 52 13.40 15.65 20.72
C ASP A 52 12.00 15.13 21.12
N GLY A 53 11.52 14.07 20.46
CA GLY A 53 10.20 13.48 20.67
C GLY A 53 9.05 14.17 19.92
N THR A 54 9.30 15.28 19.23
CA THR A 54 8.27 15.96 18.43
C THR A 54 7.93 15.19 17.16
N LEU A 55 6.71 15.38 16.64
CA LEU A 55 6.28 14.76 15.40
C LEU A 55 6.62 15.62 14.19
N ARG A 56 7.07 14.97 13.12
CA ARG A 56 7.34 15.52 11.81
C ARG A 56 6.41 14.87 10.79
N LYS A 57 5.41 15.62 10.34
CA LYS A 57 4.48 15.22 9.27
C LYS A 57 5.19 15.21 7.92
N VAL A 58 5.12 14.09 7.21
CA VAL A 58 5.79 13.88 5.92
C VAL A 58 4.81 13.24 4.95
N LEU A 59 4.81 13.67 3.69
CA LEU A 59 4.15 12.93 2.63
C LEU A 59 5.07 11.80 2.15
N ALA A 60 4.65 10.56 2.39
CA ALA A 60 5.36 9.37 1.97
C ALA A 60 4.74 8.76 0.70
N PHE A 61 5.59 8.36 -0.24
CA PHE A 61 5.23 7.50 -1.35
C PHE A 61 5.16 6.06 -0.87
N VAL A 62 4.00 5.41 -1.01
CA VAL A 62 3.80 4.02 -0.56
C VAL A 62 4.13 3.10 -1.72
N ASP A 63 5.30 2.48 -1.66
CA ASP A 63 5.89 1.69 -2.75
C ASP A 63 6.32 0.32 -2.23
N LEU A 64 5.50 -0.69 -2.51
CA LEU A 64 5.78 -2.07 -2.10
C LEU A 64 6.81 -2.77 -3.00
N GLY A 65 7.21 -2.14 -4.11
CA GLY A 65 8.29 -2.59 -4.99
C GLY A 65 9.68 -2.13 -4.52
N THR A 66 9.76 -1.04 -3.75
CA THR A 66 11.01 -0.55 -3.17
C THR A 66 11.46 -1.42 -1.98
N PRO A 67 12.75 -1.83 -1.88
CA PRO A 67 13.20 -2.81 -0.90
C PRO A 67 13.53 -2.25 0.49
N ALA A 68 13.61 -0.94 0.67
CA ALA A 68 14.05 -0.30 1.92
C ALA A 68 13.27 0.99 2.19
N LEU A 69 13.19 1.41 3.46
CA LEU A 69 12.69 2.73 3.79
C LEU A 69 13.66 3.76 3.22
N VAL A 70 13.21 4.62 2.31
CA VAL A 70 14.06 5.67 1.75
C VAL A 70 13.59 7.02 2.28
N LEU A 71 14.49 7.82 2.82
CA LEU A 71 14.21 9.18 3.26
C LEU A 71 14.91 10.18 2.37
N ASP A 72 14.27 11.34 2.15
CA ASP A 72 15.00 12.44 1.56
C ASP A 72 16.16 12.83 2.48
N LYS A 73 17.23 13.37 1.90
CA LYS A 73 18.44 13.72 2.66
C LYS A 73 18.15 14.66 3.85
N LYS A 74 17.25 15.63 3.69
CA LYS A 74 16.94 16.62 4.73
C LYS A 74 16.21 15.95 5.89
N LEU A 75 15.23 15.10 5.61
CA LEU A 75 14.50 14.33 6.60
C LEU A 75 15.42 13.33 7.30
N TYR A 76 16.32 12.67 6.56
CA TYR A 76 17.33 11.78 7.13
C TYR A 76 18.22 12.48 8.17
N GLU A 77 18.70 13.69 7.84
CA GLU A 77 19.49 14.53 8.74
C GLU A 77 18.65 15.03 9.94
N GLU A 78 17.42 15.49 9.69
CA GLU A 78 16.47 15.98 10.71
C GLU A 78 16.13 14.90 11.75
N LEU A 79 16.00 13.64 11.31
CA LEU A 79 15.73 12.48 12.17
C LEU A 79 17.00 11.89 12.79
N GLN A 80 18.18 12.39 12.45
CA GLN A 80 19.48 11.95 12.98
C GLN A 80 19.74 10.45 12.77
N VAL A 81 19.28 9.89 11.64
CA VAL A 81 19.36 8.44 11.36
C VAL A 81 20.80 7.91 11.42
N GLY A 82 21.78 8.71 10.99
CA GLY A 82 23.20 8.37 11.06
C GLY A 82 23.78 8.17 12.46
N GLN A 83 23.03 8.45 13.53
CA GLN A 83 23.46 8.19 14.91
C GLN A 83 23.18 6.75 15.39
N GLY A 84 22.63 5.87 14.54
CA GLY A 84 22.39 4.46 14.87
C GLY A 84 21.15 4.21 15.72
N LYS A 85 20.28 5.21 15.91
CA LYS A 85 19.00 5.05 16.62
C LYS A 85 17.91 4.63 15.63
N PRO A 86 16.98 3.75 16.03
CA PRO A 86 15.85 3.39 15.17
C PRO A 86 15.05 4.63 14.73
N VAL A 87 14.67 4.65 13.45
CA VAL A 87 13.67 5.59 12.94
C VAL A 87 12.31 5.14 13.41
N ILE A 88 11.58 6.06 14.05
CA ILE A 88 10.22 5.81 14.50
C ILE A 88 9.27 6.57 13.59
N LEU A 89 8.34 5.85 12.96
CA LEU A 89 7.29 6.44 12.15
C LEU A 89 5.91 5.93 12.57
N ARG A 90 4.87 6.68 12.22
CA ARG A 90 3.49 6.37 12.58
C ARG A 90 2.57 6.44 11.37
N VAL A 91 1.72 5.43 11.27
CA VAL A 91 0.53 5.43 10.41
C VAL A 91 -0.64 5.69 11.34
N GLY A 92 -1.20 6.90 11.32
CA GLY A 92 -2.20 7.31 12.31
C GLY A 92 -1.60 7.25 13.71
N HIS A 93 -2.05 6.29 14.52
CA HIS A 93 -1.61 6.10 15.89
C HIS A 93 -0.78 4.82 16.10
N LEU A 94 -0.64 3.98 15.07
CA LEU A 94 0.26 2.83 15.11
C LEU A 94 1.71 3.30 14.95
N GLU A 95 2.54 3.00 15.94
CA GLU A 95 3.98 3.25 15.90
C GLU A 95 4.73 2.06 15.30
N MET A 96 5.65 2.34 14.38
CA MET A 96 6.53 1.38 13.74
C MET A 96 7.98 1.84 13.91
N LYS A 97 8.85 0.88 14.20
CA LYS A 97 10.29 1.12 14.39
C LYS A 97 11.07 0.45 13.27
N VAL A 98 11.96 1.21 12.64
CA VAL A 98 12.83 0.76 11.57
C VAL A 98 14.27 0.94 12.03
N ASP A 99 15.06 -0.13 11.97
CA ASP A 99 16.48 -0.02 12.30
C ASP A 99 17.17 0.97 11.34
N SER A 100 18.00 1.87 11.88
CA SER A 100 18.70 2.87 11.06
C SER A 100 19.56 2.27 9.95
N SER A 101 20.09 1.05 10.14
CA SER A 101 20.88 0.35 9.13
C SER A 101 20.05 -0.14 7.94
N ALA A 102 18.72 -0.20 8.08
CA ALA A 102 17.76 -0.57 7.04
C ALA A 102 17.13 0.67 6.36
N VAL A 103 17.59 1.88 6.70
CA VAL A 103 17.11 3.13 6.13
C VAL A 103 18.11 3.63 5.10
N GLU A 104 17.63 3.87 3.89
CA GLU A 104 18.39 4.47 2.80
C GLU A 104 18.08 5.96 2.67
N THR A 105 18.94 6.68 1.96
CA THR A 105 18.72 8.09 1.65
C THR A 105 18.87 8.34 0.16
N ASP A 106 18.00 9.19 -0.38
CA ASP A 106 18.04 9.65 -1.76
C ASP A 106 17.75 11.16 -1.80
N THR A 107 18.41 11.86 -2.72
CA THR A 107 18.18 13.29 -2.97
C THR A 107 17.06 13.55 -3.99
N ASP A 108 16.63 12.54 -4.74
CA ASP A 108 15.65 12.66 -5.83
C ASP A 108 14.42 11.75 -5.65
N LEU A 109 13.86 11.75 -4.44
CA LEU A 109 12.62 11.01 -4.15
C LEU A 109 11.44 11.62 -4.90
N GLY A 110 10.95 10.99 -5.96
CA GLY A 110 9.64 11.31 -6.53
C GLY A 110 9.68 12.02 -7.88
N LEU A 111 10.09 11.26 -8.89
CA LEU A 111 9.62 11.48 -10.26
C LEU A 111 8.20 10.92 -10.37
N THR A 112 7.21 11.69 -9.91
CA THR A 112 5.79 11.31 -9.96
C THR A 112 5.03 12.31 -10.82
N GLY A 113 4.54 11.88 -11.98
CA GLY A 113 3.75 12.69 -12.89
C GLY A 113 4.41 13.06 -14.23
N PRO A 114 3.74 13.87 -15.05
CA PRO A 114 4.02 13.96 -16.47
C PRO A 114 5.44 14.42 -16.79
N ASN A 115 6.13 13.62 -17.63
CA ASN A 115 7.52 13.85 -18.03
C ASN A 115 8.50 13.80 -16.84
N GLY A 116 8.17 13.06 -15.79
CA GLY A 116 9.02 12.89 -14.61
C GLY A 116 9.02 14.11 -13.69
N LYS A 117 8.07 15.05 -13.85
CA LYS A 117 7.97 16.21 -12.97
C LYS A 117 7.26 15.83 -11.70
N ARG A 118 7.86 16.10 -10.55
CA ARG A 118 7.25 15.95 -9.23
C ARG A 118 5.93 16.74 -9.12
N THR A 119 4.82 16.03 -8.96
CA THR A 119 3.47 16.60 -8.71
C THR A 119 3.17 16.80 -7.23
N VAL A 120 3.84 16.07 -6.34
CA VAL A 120 3.64 16.12 -4.88
C VAL A 120 4.97 16.12 -4.12
N PRO A 121 5.09 16.83 -2.98
CA PRO A 121 6.35 16.95 -2.25
C PRO A 121 6.63 15.71 -1.40
N VAL A 122 7.07 14.62 -2.03
CA VAL A 122 7.49 13.39 -1.35
C VAL A 122 8.80 13.62 -0.59
N GLU A 123 8.82 13.23 0.69
CA GLU A 123 10.04 13.27 1.53
C GLU A 123 10.44 11.86 2.04
N ALA A 124 9.63 10.83 1.78
CA ALA A 124 9.92 9.44 2.17
C ALA A 124 9.27 8.41 1.23
N VAL A 125 9.84 7.21 1.18
CA VAL A 125 9.27 6.02 0.52
C VAL A 125 8.99 4.97 1.58
N LEU A 126 7.72 4.67 1.84
CA LEU A 126 7.30 3.57 2.71
C LEU A 126 7.35 2.27 1.92
N SER A 127 8.32 1.42 2.23
CA SER A 127 8.61 0.19 1.52
C SER A 127 7.84 -1.03 2.03
N GLY A 128 7.80 -2.08 1.19
CA GLY A 128 7.32 -3.39 1.59
C GLY A 128 8.09 -3.97 2.80
N SER A 129 9.41 -3.77 2.86
CA SER A 129 10.27 -4.31 3.92
C SER A 129 9.89 -3.80 5.32
N VAL A 130 9.46 -2.54 5.44
CA VAL A 130 8.94 -1.98 6.70
C VAL A 130 7.64 -2.66 7.13
N LEU A 131 6.84 -3.11 6.16
CA LEU A 131 5.48 -3.62 6.36
C LEU A 131 5.41 -5.15 6.53
N THR A 132 6.54 -5.86 6.43
CA THR A 132 6.60 -7.35 6.43
C THR A 132 5.96 -8.01 7.66
N ASN A 133 5.91 -7.31 8.80
CA ASN A 133 5.34 -7.80 10.07
C ASN A 133 3.95 -7.22 10.39
N TYR A 134 3.31 -6.58 9.40
CA TYR A 134 2.05 -5.88 9.59
C TYR A 134 1.01 -6.37 8.58
N GLU A 135 -0.26 -6.19 8.94
CA GLU A 135 -1.38 -6.33 8.03
C GLU A 135 -1.64 -4.97 7.37
N LEU A 136 -1.74 -4.95 6.04
CA LEU A 136 -1.92 -3.76 5.23
C LEU A 136 -3.27 -3.79 4.53
N VAL A 137 -4.01 -2.69 4.60
CA VAL A 137 -5.23 -2.47 3.81
C VAL A 137 -5.11 -1.17 3.05
N VAL A 138 -5.19 -1.26 1.71
CA VAL A 138 -5.30 -0.12 0.81
C VAL A 138 -6.73 -0.07 0.28
N ASP A 139 -7.56 0.76 0.92
CA ASP A 139 -8.95 0.95 0.50
C ASP A 139 -9.01 2.08 -0.54
N TYR A 140 -8.97 1.71 -1.83
CA TYR A 140 -9.05 2.65 -2.95
C TYR A 140 -10.37 3.41 -3.02
N ALA A 141 -11.47 2.82 -2.56
CA ALA A 141 -12.78 3.47 -2.61
C ALA A 141 -12.86 4.61 -1.59
N LYS A 142 -12.34 4.38 -0.38
CA LYS A 142 -12.29 5.39 0.68
C LYS A 142 -11.03 6.25 0.66
N ARG A 143 -10.04 5.89 -0.15
CA ARG A 143 -8.70 6.49 -0.19
C ARG A 143 -8.04 6.49 1.18
N THR A 144 -8.02 5.33 1.83
CA THR A 144 -7.39 5.15 3.14
C THR A 144 -6.35 4.04 3.12
N LEU A 145 -5.23 4.30 3.80
CA LEU A 145 -4.17 3.35 4.09
C LEU A 145 -4.32 2.96 5.56
N MET A 146 -4.51 1.68 5.83
CA MET A 146 -4.50 1.13 7.18
C MET A 146 -3.35 0.14 7.33
N VAL A 147 -2.64 0.26 8.44
CA VAL A 147 -1.65 -0.71 8.89
C VAL A 147 -2.08 -1.22 10.26
N ALA A 148 -1.94 -2.51 10.49
CA ALA A 148 -2.24 -3.14 11.77
C ALA A 148 -1.19 -4.16 12.15
N GLN A 149 -1.08 -4.48 13.44
CA GLN A 149 -0.22 -5.56 13.91
C GLN A 149 -0.67 -6.89 13.29
N ALA A 150 0.27 -7.82 13.10
CA ALA A 150 -0.03 -9.13 12.53
C ALA A 150 -1.16 -9.86 13.29
N ASN A 151 -2.07 -10.49 12.54
CA ASN A 151 -3.19 -11.29 13.05
C ASN A 151 -4.23 -10.50 13.87
N THR A 152 -4.43 -9.22 13.59
CA THR A 152 -5.42 -8.39 14.29
C THR A 152 -6.65 -8.08 13.43
N LEU A 153 -6.50 -8.09 12.11
CA LEU A 153 -7.58 -7.85 11.17
C LEU A 153 -8.34 -9.15 10.85
N LYS A 154 -9.66 -9.02 10.71
CA LYS A 154 -10.52 -10.07 10.15
C LYS A 154 -10.83 -9.74 8.70
N SER A 155 -10.23 -10.47 7.77
CA SER A 155 -10.58 -10.37 6.35
C SER A 155 -11.96 -10.98 6.08
N THR A 156 -12.72 -10.34 5.19
CA THR A 156 -14.02 -10.81 4.70
C THR A 156 -14.02 -11.08 3.19
N GLY A 157 -12.89 -10.86 2.52
CA GLY A 157 -12.74 -11.04 1.07
C GLY A 157 -12.20 -12.41 0.69
N ASP A 158 -12.15 -12.65 -0.62
CA ASP A 158 -11.61 -13.88 -1.18
C ASP A 158 -10.10 -13.99 -0.91
N ALA A 159 -9.68 -15.11 -0.32
CA ALA A 159 -8.28 -15.39 -0.09
C ALA A 159 -7.59 -15.70 -1.44
N VAL A 160 -6.52 -14.98 -1.73
CA VAL A 160 -5.65 -15.23 -2.88
C VAL A 160 -4.31 -15.76 -2.37
N PRO A 161 -3.80 -16.89 -2.92
CA PRO A 161 -2.46 -17.34 -2.59
C PRO A 161 -1.41 -16.28 -2.92
N CYS A 162 -0.65 -15.88 -1.90
CA CYS A 162 0.44 -14.92 -2.02
C CYS A 162 1.77 -15.49 -1.47
N ARG A 163 2.86 -14.88 -1.91
CA ARG A 163 4.20 -15.09 -1.34
C ARG A 163 4.81 -13.74 -1.04
N VAL A 164 5.41 -13.61 0.14
CA VAL A 164 6.15 -12.41 0.54
C VAL A 164 7.63 -12.71 0.45
N ASN A 165 8.40 -11.83 -0.19
CA ASN A 165 9.85 -11.90 -0.13
C ASN A 165 10.30 -11.38 1.25
N GLU A 166 10.88 -12.25 2.08
CA GLU A 166 11.26 -11.89 3.47
C GLU A 166 12.29 -10.75 3.54
N LYS A 167 13.12 -10.58 2.51
CA LYS A 167 14.14 -9.52 2.48
C LYS A 167 13.57 -8.17 2.05
N THR A 168 12.73 -8.16 1.01
CA THR A 168 12.25 -6.90 0.41
C THR A 168 10.83 -6.53 0.83
N GLY A 169 10.10 -7.45 1.46
CA GLY A 169 8.67 -7.34 1.74
C GLY A 169 7.78 -7.35 0.50
N MET A 170 8.34 -7.56 -0.70
CA MET A 170 7.57 -7.55 -1.95
C MET A 170 6.59 -8.73 -1.97
N VAL A 171 5.32 -8.42 -2.19
CA VAL A 171 4.24 -9.41 -2.23
C VAL A 171 3.99 -9.81 -3.68
N SER A 172 3.96 -11.11 -3.94
CA SER A 172 3.50 -11.67 -5.21
C SER A 172 2.24 -12.49 -5.02
N ILE A 173 1.29 -12.37 -5.94
CA ILE A 173 0.04 -13.11 -5.97
C ILE A 173 -0.03 -13.99 -7.20
N THR A 174 -0.75 -15.11 -7.10
CA THR A 174 -1.06 -15.91 -8.28
C THR A 174 -2.26 -15.32 -9.01
N THR A 175 -2.08 -15.01 -10.29
CA THR A 175 -3.12 -14.52 -11.21
C THR A 175 -3.28 -15.48 -12.37
N GLU A 176 -4.42 -15.44 -13.04
CA GLU A 176 -4.64 -16.18 -14.29
C GLU A 176 -4.78 -15.21 -15.46
N ILE A 177 -4.00 -15.46 -16.52
CA ILE A 177 -4.07 -14.75 -17.80
C ILE A 177 -4.12 -15.83 -18.89
N ASP A 178 -5.16 -15.80 -19.72
CA ASP A 178 -5.42 -16.84 -20.74
C ASP A 178 -5.39 -18.28 -20.18
N GLY A 179 -6.04 -18.51 -19.04
CA GLY A 179 -6.09 -19.84 -18.43
C GLY A 179 -4.76 -20.33 -17.83
N ARG A 180 -3.71 -19.50 -17.82
CA ARG A 180 -2.38 -19.85 -17.30
C ARG A 180 -2.04 -19.05 -16.05
N PRO A 181 -1.42 -19.69 -15.03
CA PRO A 181 -1.04 -19.00 -13.82
C PRO A 181 0.24 -18.16 -14.02
N TYR A 182 0.22 -16.94 -13.51
CA TYR A 182 1.36 -16.03 -13.44
C TYR A 182 1.49 -15.44 -12.03
N ALA A 183 2.72 -15.42 -11.51
CA ALA A 183 3.03 -14.68 -10.30
C ALA A 183 3.25 -13.19 -10.66
N LEU A 184 2.41 -12.31 -10.13
CA LEU A 184 2.53 -10.87 -10.31
C LEU A 184 2.76 -10.19 -8.97
N ALA A 185 3.66 -9.21 -8.95
CA ALA A 185 3.90 -8.41 -7.75
C ALA A 185 2.74 -7.42 -7.53
N ILE A 186 2.34 -7.24 -6.26
CA ILE A 186 1.49 -6.13 -5.84
C ILE A 186 2.39 -4.97 -5.47
N ASP A 187 2.29 -3.90 -6.25
CA ASP A 187 3.12 -2.71 -6.10
C ASP A 187 2.27 -1.45 -6.21
N THR A 188 2.03 -0.78 -5.09
CA THR A 188 1.31 0.49 -5.02
C THR A 188 2.13 1.69 -5.51
N GLY A 189 3.43 1.49 -5.76
CA GLY A 189 4.34 2.47 -6.34
C GLY A 189 4.38 2.44 -7.87
N SER A 190 3.90 1.37 -8.49
CA SER A 190 3.86 1.26 -9.95
C SER A 190 2.65 1.97 -10.53
N ALA A 191 2.89 2.90 -11.46
CA ALA A 191 1.82 3.56 -12.22
C ALA A 191 1.14 2.62 -13.23
N TYR A 192 1.83 1.55 -13.64
CA TYR A 192 1.38 0.55 -14.62
C TYR A 192 1.83 -0.86 -14.22
N SER A 193 1.13 -1.87 -14.71
CA SER A 193 1.56 -3.26 -14.54
C SER A 193 2.71 -3.60 -15.49
N TRP A 194 3.78 -4.14 -14.93
CA TRP A 194 4.95 -4.59 -15.68
C TRP A 194 5.00 -6.10 -15.78
N VAL A 195 5.40 -6.59 -16.95
CA VAL A 195 5.71 -7.99 -17.17
C VAL A 195 7.07 -8.11 -17.84
N ARG A 196 7.72 -9.25 -17.66
CA ARG A 196 8.99 -9.53 -18.34
C ARG A 196 8.78 -9.56 -19.86
N GLU A 197 9.78 -9.10 -20.60
CA GLU A 197 9.73 -9.03 -22.07
C GLU A 197 9.43 -10.40 -22.70
N ASP A 198 10.07 -11.47 -22.23
CA ASP A 198 9.84 -12.84 -22.70
C ASP A 198 8.41 -13.36 -22.44
N VAL A 199 7.71 -12.82 -21.43
CA VAL A 199 6.29 -13.11 -21.20
C VAL A 199 5.44 -12.35 -22.23
N ALA A 200 5.71 -11.06 -22.42
CA ALA A 200 5.00 -10.24 -23.42
C ALA A 200 5.19 -10.77 -24.86
N GLU A 201 6.39 -11.21 -25.23
CA GLU A 201 6.68 -11.83 -26.53
C GLU A 201 5.88 -13.12 -26.75
N ARG A 202 5.79 -13.97 -25.71
CA ARG A 202 4.98 -15.20 -25.80
C ARG A 202 3.50 -14.89 -25.96
N TRP A 203 2.96 -13.93 -25.21
CA TRP A 203 1.57 -13.51 -25.33
C TRP A 203 1.28 -12.92 -26.72
N THR A 204 2.14 -12.03 -27.21
CA THR A 204 1.94 -11.39 -28.53
C THR A 204 2.06 -12.34 -29.71
N LYS A 205 2.79 -13.44 -29.54
CA LYS A 205 2.85 -14.53 -30.52
C LYS A 205 1.62 -15.45 -30.45
N ALA A 206 1.16 -15.77 -29.24
CA ALA A 206 0.00 -16.64 -29.01
C ALA A 206 -1.33 -15.94 -29.34
N HIS A 207 -1.39 -14.62 -29.12
CA HIS A 207 -2.59 -13.79 -29.31
C HIS A 207 -2.29 -12.63 -30.26
N PRO A 208 -2.27 -12.89 -31.58
CA PRO A 208 -2.02 -11.85 -32.56
C PRO A 208 -3.11 -10.76 -32.58
N ASP A 209 -4.29 -11.07 -32.04
CA ASP A 209 -5.48 -10.23 -31.93
C ASP A 209 -5.48 -9.27 -30.72
N TRP A 210 -4.59 -9.47 -29.74
CA TRP A 210 -4.52 -8.57 -28.58
C TRP A 210 -4.03 -7.17 -28.98
N GLU A 211 -4.72 -6.15 -28.45
CA GLU A 211 -4.35 -4.74 -28.61
C GLU A 211 -2.94 -4.49 -28.06
N ARG A 212 -2.07 -3.93 -28.90
CA ARG A 212 -0.66 -3.71 -28.57
C ARG A 212 -0.09 -2.47 -29.26
N GLY A 213 0.94 -1.90 -28.64
CA GLY A 213 1.70 -0.77 -29.16
C GLY A 213 3.19 -0.91 -28.84
N LYS A 214 3.99 0.02 -29.35
CA LYS A 214 5.42 0.11 -29.02
C LYS A 214 5.73 1.42 -28.31
N GLY A 215 6.60 1.30 -27.32
CA GLY A 215 7.14 2.39 -26.54
C GLY A 215 6.17 2.87 -25.47
N ALA A 216 6.54 2.67 -24.21
CA ALA A 216 5.82 3.29 -23.11
C ALA A 216 5.87 4.82 -23.28
N VAL A 217 4.71 5.47 -23.27
CA VAL A 217 4.55 6.91 -23.41
C VAL A 217 3.92 7.49 -22.16
N GLY A 218 4.25 8.76 -21.86
CA GLY A 218 3.78 9.43 -20.65
C GLY A 218 4.13 8.62 -19.40
N GLU A 219 3.12 8.40 -18.56
CA GLU A 219 3.24 7.75 -17.26
C GLU A 219 3.60 6.26 -17.34
N ALA A 220 3.39 5.62 -18.49
CA ALA A 220 3.85 4.25 -18.71
C ALA A 220 5.38 4.18 -18.78
N ASN A 221 6.07 5.29 -19.10
CA ASN A 221 7.52 5.43 -18.99
C ASN A 221 7.86 6.03 -17.62
N MET A 222 7.74 5.24 -16.55
CA MET A 222 7.99 5.68 -15.18
C MET A 222 9.38 6.32 -14.96
N GLN A 223 10.40 5.94 -15.72
CA GLN A 223 11.72 6.57 -15.63
C GLN A 223 11.81 7.89 -16.41
N SER A 224 10.81 8.21 -17.24
CA SER A 224 10.76 9.36 -18.14
C SER A 224 12.02 9.51 -19.03
N ARG A 225 12.74 8.40 -19.24
CA ARG A 225 13.98 8.37 -20.03
C ARG A 225 13.63 8.16 -21.50
N THR A 226 13.87 9.17 -22.33
CA THR A 226 13.82 9.04 -23.79
C THR A 226 14.85 8.01 -24.25
N GLY A 227 14.39 6.91 -24.85
CA GLY A 227 15.26 5.80 -25.31
C GLY A 227 15.58 4.73 -24.26
N GLY A 228 15.04 4.85 -23.04
CA GLY A 228 15.14 3.81 -22.00
C GLY A 228 14.45 2.50 -22.39
N ALA A 229 14.64 1.45 -21.60
CA ALA A 229 14.00 0.15 -21.82
C ALA A 229 12.47 0.28 -21.91
N GLN A 230 11.88 1.13 -21.06
CA GLN A 230 10.44 1.41 -21.01
C GLN A 230 9.95 2.10 -22.30
N ALA A 231 10.66 3.12 -22.77
CA ALA A 231 10.35 3.82 -24.01
C ALA A 231 10.44 2.93 -25.28
N ARG A 232 11.01 1.73 -25.18
CA ARG A 232 11.08 0.72 -26.25
C ARG A 232 10.23 -0.51 -25.99
N ALA A 233 9.63 -0.62 -24.81
CA ALA A 233 8.87 -1.79 -24.40
C ALA A 233 7.59 -1.97 -25.24
N THR A 234 7.10 -3.20 -25.30
CA THR A 234 5.79 -3.48 -25.86
C THR A 234 4.72 -3.10 -24.84
N ILE A 235 3.77 -2.26 -25.23
CA ILE A 235 2.55 -2.02 -24.44
C ILE A 235 1.52 -3.05 -24.88
N LEU A 236 0.91 -3.74 -23.91
CA LEU A 236 -0.16 -4.70 -24.15
C LEU A 236 -1.39 -4.31 -23.36
N ARG A 237 -2.55 -4.48 -24.00
CA ARG A 237 -3.82 -4.53 -23.30
C ARG A 237 -4.22 -5.99 -23.14
N LEU A 238 -4.25 -6.44 -21.90
CA LEU A 238 -4.80 -7.76 -21.58
C LEU A 238 -6.34 -7.70 -21.67
N PRO A 239 -7.00 -8.69 -22.27
CA PRO A 239 -8.47 -8.72 -22.32
C PRO A 239 -9.07 -9.02 -20.94
N GLU A 240 -8.41 -9.87 -20.17
CA GLU A 240 -8.86 -10.34 -18.86
C GLU A 240 -7.65 -10.70 -17.99
N ILE A 241 -7.80 -10.45 -16.70
CA ILE A 241 -6.97 -11.02 -15.65
C ILE A 241 -7.91 -11.53 -14.56
N LYS A 242 -7.67 -12.74 -14.04
CA LYS A 242 -8.42 -13.27 -12.90
C LYS A 242 -7.57 -13.27 -11.64
N LEU A 243 -8.20 -12.90 -10.54
CA LEU A 243 -7.59 -12.82 -9.22
C LEU A 243 -8.56 -13.45 -8.21
N GLY A 244 -8.24 -14.65 -7.70
CA GLY A 244 -9.20 -15.40 -6.88
C GLY A 244 -10.52 -15.63 -7.63
N SER A 245 -11.66 -15.45 -6.95
CA SER A 245 -13.00 -15.50 -7.55
C SER A 245 -13.41 -14.21 -8.27
N LEU A 246 -12.52 -13.23 -8.42
CA LEU A 246 -12.80 -12.00 -9.17
C LEU A 246 -12.35 -12.16 -10.64
N PRO A 247 -13.27 -12.43 -11.59
CA PRO A 247 -13.00 -12.23 -13.00
C PRO A 247 -13.03 -10.72 -13.29
N LYS A 248 -11.89 -10.13 -13.67
CA LYS A 248 -11.83 -8.72 -14.07
C LYS A 248 -11.69 -8.65 -15.59
N ARG A 249 -12.83 -8.51 -16.29
CA ARG A 249 -12.84 -8.05 -17.68
C ARG A 249 -12.37 -6.61 -17.73
N LEU A 250 -11.27 -6.35 -18.43
CA LEU A 250 -10.73 -5.00 -18.58
C LEU A 250 -11.61 -4.26 -19.61
N ARG A 251 -12.45 -3.32 -19.13
CA ARG A 251 -13.39 -2.56 -19.98
C ARG A 251 -12.65 -1.88 -21.13
N ARG A 252 -13.28 -1.82 -22.32
CA ARG A 252 -12.85 -0.96 -23.44
C ARG A 252 -12.80 0.49 -22.95
N LEU A 253 -11.68 1.18 -23.22
CA LEU A 253 -11.53 2.62 -23.00
C LEU A 253 -12.12 3.32 -24.23
#